data_AF-C1E0X2-F1
#
_entry.id   AF-C1E0X2-F1
#
_cell.length_a   1.000
_cell.length_b   1.000
_cell.length_c   1.000
_cell.angle_alpha   90.00
_cell.angle_beta   90.00
_cell.angle_gamma   90.00
#
_symmetry.space_group_name_H-M   'P 1'
#
loop_
_entity.id
_entity.type
_entity.pdbx_description
1 polymer ?
#
loop_
_entity_poly.entity_id
_entity_poly.type
_entity_poly.pdbx_seq_one_letter_code
_entity_poly.pdbx_strand_id
1 'polypeptide(L)'
;MCAPIRASYRRDNVVESVFEYTQLSLDTSLGISLHDITPQVRRAIRESGVTNGTVNVLSRHTTTAVTINEAEGRLMDDIRQYMLKLAPPGDPYLHNDIHLRDGPPDWPGGNDAWRAQEPRNAHSHLLSILIGNTLAVPVVDGELAIGTWQSLMLVELDGPRKRTVGVQVCGTRSGMGDKPKRIDTSESSSNAASKSYQKKASPVSDGYKDPMDALCEDDPSADECKVFD
;
A
#
# COMPACT_ATOMS: atom_id res chain seq x y z
N MET A 1 -15.51 0.81 -69.97
CA MET A 1 -15.07 1.65 -68.84
C MET A 1 -15.07 0.77 -67.60
N CYS A 2 -13.90 0.55 -66.99
CA CYS A 2 -13.73 -0.35 -65.84
C CYS A 2 -13.95 0.46 -64.54
N ALA A 3 -14.78 -0.03 -63.62
CA ALA A 3 -14.99 0.63 -62.33
C ALA A 3 -13.73 0.48 -61.44
N PRO A 4 -13.34 1.51 -60.67
CA PRO A 4 -12.22 1.38 -59.76
C PRO A 4 -12.59 0.43 -58.61
N ILE A 5 -11.78 -0.62 -58.43
CA ILE A 5 -11.78 -1.43 -57.21
C ILE A 5 -11.31 -0.53 -56.08
N ARG A 6 -12.24 -0.07 -55.23
CA ARG A 6 -11.89 0.51 -53.94
C ARG A 6 -11.44 -0.62 -53.04
N ALA A 7 -10.13 -0.85 -52.96
CA ALA A 7 -9.55 -1.62 -51.88
C ALA A 7 -9.87 -0.90 -50.56
N SER A 8 -10.78 -1.47 -49.75
CA SER A 8 -10.98 -1.02 -48.38
C SER A 8 -9.75 -1.44 -47.58
N TYR A 9 -8.85 -0.49 -47.34
CA TYR A 9 -7.78 -0.66 -46.39
C TYR A 9 -8.42 -0.71 -44.99
N ARG A 10 -8.66 -1.91 -44.44
CA ARG A 10 -8.93 -2.03 -42.99
C ARG A 10 -7.67 -1.53 -42.32
N ARG A 11 -7.74 -0.39 -41.62
CA ARG A 11 -6.68 0.00 -40.71
C ARG A 11 -6.58 -1.11 -39.67
N ASP A 12 -5.45 -1.80 -39.69
CA ASP A 12 -5.07 -2.77 -38.67
C ASP A 12 -5.31 -2.16 -37.28
N ASN A 13 -5.82 -2.98 -36.36
CA ASN A 13 -6.05 -2.60 -34.98
C ASN A 13 -4.76 -1.99 -34.41
N VAL A 14 -4.74 -0.67 -34.22
CA VAL A 14 -3.59 0.01 -33.60
C VAL A 14 -3.55 -0.43 -32.15
N VAL A 15 -2.52 -1.18 -31.79
CA VAL A 15 -2.22 -1.57 -30.41
C VAL A 15 -1.22 -0.57 -29.87
N GLU A 16 -1.61 0.19 -28.86
CA GLU A 16 -0.75 1.17 -28.20
C GLU A 16 -0.12 0.55 -26.95
N SER A 17 1.19 0.71 -26.77
CA SER A 17 1.87 0.37 -25.52
C SER A 17 1.72 1.52 -24.52
N VAL A 18 1.33 1.18 -23.29
CA VAL A 18 1.06 2.13 -22.21
C VAL A 18 1.97 1.83 -21.04
N PHE A 19 2.56 2.88 -20.47
CA PHE A 19 3.36 2.85 -19.25
C PHE A 19 2.91 4.02 -18.39
N GLU A 20 2.05 3.76 -17.41
CA GLU A 20 1.51 4.80 -16.53
C GLU A 20 1.87 4.52 -15.08
N TYR A 21 2.40 5.53 -14.40
CA TYR A 21 2.72 5.48 -12.98
C TYR A 21 1.78 6.40 -12.22
N THR A 22 1.22 5.88 -11.12
CA THR A 22 0.47 6.66 -10.15
C THR A 22 0.94 6.37 -8.73
N GLN A 23 0.72 7.31 -7.83
CA GLN A 23 1.05 7.17 -6.43
C GLN A 23 -0.23 7.24 -5.61
N LEU A 24 -0.43 6.24 -4.75
CA LEU A 24 -1.47 6.22 -3.75
C LEU A 24 -0.92 6.78 -2.44
N SER A 25 -1.73 7.58 -1.74
CA SER A 25 -1.44 8.04 -0.37
C SER A 25 -2.46 7.44 0.58
N LEU A 26 -2.01 6.92 1.73
CA LEU A 26 -2.83 6.27 2.74
C LEU A 26 -2.49 6.79 4.13
N ASP A 27 -3.50 7.05 4.94
CA ASP A 27 -3.35 7.22 6.39
C ASP A 27 -3.55 5.85 7.05
N THR A 28 -2.55 5.38 7.79
CA THR A 28 -2.56 4.06 8.42
C THR A 28 -2.97 4.13 9.89
N SER A 29 -3.49 3.01 10.41
CA SER A 29 -3.88 2.89 11.82
C SER A 29 -2.65 2.60 12.70
N LEU A 30 -2.81 2.78 14.02
CA LEU A 30 -1.77 2.49 15.02
C LEU A 30 -1.30 1.03 14.94
N GLY A 31 0.03 0.84 15.04
CA GLY A 31 0.67 -0.48 15.05
C GLY A 31 0.61 -1.19 13.70
N ILE A 32 0.53 -2.53 13.76
CA ILE A 32 0.42 -3.38 12.56
C ILE A 32 -1.03 -3.35 12.08
N SER A 33 -1.25 -2.99 10.81
CA SER A 33 -2.59 -2.94 10.20
C SER A 33 -2.55 -3.29 8.71
N LEU A 34 -3.65 -3.86 8.19
CA LEU A 34 -3.78 -4.22 6.78
C LEU A 34 -4.81 -3.32 6.10
N HIS A 35 -4.46 -2.77 4.94
CA HIS A 35 -5.29 -1.82 4.20
C HIS A 35 -5.52 -2.36 2.79
N ASP A 36 -6.78 -2.63 2.43
CA ASP A 36 -7.14 -3.05 1.08
C ASP A 36 -6.94 -1.89 0.08
N ILE A 37 -6.01 -2.10 -0.86
CA ILE A 37 -5.68 -1.15 -1.92
C ILE A 37 -6.22 -1.59 -3.29
N THR A 38 -6.93 -2.73 -3.35
CA THR A 38 -7.50 -3.28 -4.58
C THR A 38 -8.37 -2.26 -5.34
N PRO A 39 -9.28 -1.49 -4.69
CA PRO A 39 -10.09 -0.50 -5.41
C PRO A 39 -9.25 0.60 -6.09
N GLN A 40 -8.17 1.03 -5.45
CA GLN A 40 -7.25 2.06 -5.94
C GLN A 40 -6.42 1.52 -7.11
N VAL A 41 -5.93 0.28 -7.03
CA VAL A 41 -5.18 -0.37 -8.11
C VAL A 41 -6.08 -0.62 -9.33
N ARG A 42 -7.32 -1.10 -9.14
CA ARG A 42 -8.30 -1.27 -10.23
C ARG A 42 -8.61 0.05 -10.92
N ARG A 43 -8.72 1.14 -10.16
CA ARG A 43 -8.90 2.50 -10.71
C ARG A 43 -7.73 2.89 -11.60
N ALA A 44 -6.49 2.68 -11.16
CA ALA A 44 -5.29 2.98 -11.93
C ALA A 44 -5.25 2.20 -13.26
N ILE A 45 -5.61 0.92 -13.25
CA ILE A 45 -5.71 0.09 -14.46
C ILE A 45 -6.76 0.67 -15.42
N ARG A 46 -7.97 0.93 -14.91
CA ARG A 46 -9.06 1.51 -15.71
C ARG A 46 -8.68 2.85 -16.34
N GLU A 47 -8.03 3.73 -15.58
CA GLU A 47 -7.61 5.07 -16.04
C GLU A 47 -6.52 4.99 -17.12
N SER A 48 -5.63 4.00 -17.04
CA SER A 48 -4.61 3.75 -18.08
C SER A 48 -5.20 3.25 -19.41
N GLY A 49 -6.38 2.62 -19.35
CA GLY A 49 -7.02 1.96 -20.48
C GLY A 49 -6.31 0.68 -20.94
N VAL A 50 -5.29 0.19 -20.21
CA VAL A 50 -4.63 -1.08 -20.51
C VAL A 50 -5.63 -2.22 -20.43
N THR A 51 -5.69 -3.04 -21.48
CA THR A 51 -6.53 -4.24 -21.52
C THR A 51 -5.73 -5.49 -21.22
N ASN A 52 -4.47 -5.57 -21.65
CA ASN A 52 -3.61 -6.73 -21.38
C ASN A 52 -2.21 -6.28 -20.99
N GLY A 53 -1.67 -6.80 -19.89
CA GLY A 53 -0.38 -6.37 -19.36
C GLY A 53 -0.11 -6.82 -17.93
N THR A 54 0.55 -5.96 -17.16
CA THR A 54 0.88 -6.16 -15.75
C THR A 54 0.69 -4.86 -14.98
N VAL A 55 0.36 -4.98 -13.70
CA VAL A 55 0.49 -3.91 -12.73
C VAL A 55 1.55 -4.29 -11.71
N ASN A 56 2.51 -3.39 -11.50
CA ASN A 56 3.51 -3.50 -10.45
C ASN A 56 3.11 -2.56 -9.32
N VAL A 57 3.05 -3.08 -8.11
CA VAL A 57 2.72 -2.34 -6.90
C VAL A 57 3.91 -2.39 -5.97
N LEU A 58 4.46 -1.24 -5.60
CA LEU A 58 5.65 -1.10 -4.76
C LEU A 58 5.31 -0.26 -3.53
N SER A 59 5.53 -0.81 -2.34
CA SER A 59 5.61 0.03 -1.16
C SER A 59 6.91 0.82 -1.15
N ARG A 60 6.82 2.13 -0.95
CA ARG A 60 7.97 3.04 -0.93
C ARG A 60 8.59 3.21 0.46
N HIS A 61 8.29 2.30 1.40
CA HIS A 61 8.69 2.38 2.81
C HIS A 61 9.34 1.09 3.27
N THR A 62 10.35 1.20 4.12
CA THR A 62 11.10 0.04 4.66
C THR A 62 10.36 -0.70 5.78
N THR A 63 9.33 -0.10 6.37
CA THR A 63 8.53 -0.63 7.48
C THR A 63 7.09 -0.91 7.08
N THR A 64 6.88 -1.28 5.83
CA THR A 64 5.59 -1.70 5.28
C THR A 64 5.85 -2.78 4.24
N ALA A 65 4.83 -3.56 3.93
CA ALA A 65 4.88 -4.56 2.88
C ALA A 65 3.65 -4.49 1.97
N VAL A 66 3.66 -5.21 0.86
CA VAL A 66 2.46 -5.43 0.04
C VAL A 66 2.24 -6.92 -0.15
N THR A 67 0.99 -7.36 -0.03
CA THR A 67 0.63 -8.79 -0.08
C THR A 67 -0.70 -9.01 -0.78
N ILE A 68 -0.98 -10.28 -1.12
CA ILE A 68 -2.25 -10.71 -1.70
C ILE A 68 -2.85 -11.78 -0.80
N ASN A 69 -4.01 -11.50 -0.20
CA ASN A 69 -4.75 -12.45 0.63
C ASN A 69 -6.23 -12.03 0.73
N GLU A 70 -7.03 -12.72 1.52
CA GLU A 70 -8.45 -12.39 1.75
C GLU A 70 -8.61 -11.15 2.64
N ALA A 71 -9.38 -10.17 2.16
CA ALA A 71 -9.72 -8.97 2.90
C ALA A 71 -10.90 -9.21 3.87
N GLU A 72 -10.71 -10.08 4.85
CA GLU A 72 -11.67 -10.37 5.91
C GLU A 72 -11.14 -9.86 7.26
N GLY A 73 -11.99 -9.17 8.03
CA GLY A 73 -11.55 -8.40 9.19
C GLY A 73 -10.94 -9.24 10.33
N ARG A 74 -11.43 -10.46 10.58
CA ARG A 74 -10.85 -11.35 11.59
C ARG A 74 -9.54 -11.94 11.13
N LEU A 75 -9.44 -12.37 9.87
CA LEU A 75 -8.20 -12.86 9.30
C LEU A 75 -7.11 -11.77 9.32
N MET A 76 -7.47 -10.51 9.04
CA MET A 76 -6.53 -9.40 9.17
C MET A 76 -6.00 -9.25 10.60
N ASP A 77 -6.86 -9.43 11.61
CA ASP A 77 -6.42 -9.42 13.02
C ASP A 77 -5.59 -10.66 13.39
N ASP A 78 -5.93 -11.85 12.86
CA ASP A 78 -5.12 -13.05 13.02
C ASP A 78 -3.71 -12.86 12.44
N ILE A 79 -3.61 -12.25 11.25
CA ILE A 79 -2.34 -11.88 10.62
C ILE A 79 -1.57 -10.91 11.51
N ARG A 80 -2.21 -9.84 11.98
CA ARG A 80 -1.60 -8.86 12.90
C ARG A 80 -1.01 -9.55 14.13
N GLN A 81 -1.81 -10.37 14.81
CA GLN A 81 -1.37 -11.11 15.99
C GLN A 81 -0.24 -12.10 15.69
N TYR A 82 -0.25 -12.74 14.52
CA TYR A 82 0.81 -13.66 14.12
C TYR A 82 2.12 -12.93 13.84
N MET A 83 2.08 -11.75 13.19
CA MET A 83 3.26 -10.93 12.95
C MET A 83 3.93 -10.48 14.25
N LEU A 84 3.14 -10.13 15.28
CA LEU A 84 3.65 -9.82 16.63
C LEU A 84 4.38 -10.99 17.30
N LYS A 85 4.08 -12.24 16.92
CA LYS A 85 4.78 -13.44 17.40
C LYS A 85 6.07 -13.71 16.61
N LEU A 86 6.09 -13.37 15.32
CA LEU A 86 7.23 -13.59 14.44
C LEU A 86 8.38 -12.62 14.72
N ALA A 87 8.06 -11.36 14.98
CA ALA A 87 9.02 -10.34 15.39
C ALA A 87 8.42 -9.52 16.54
N PRO A 88 8.55 -10.00 17.79
CA PRO A 88 8.07 -9.28 18.95
C PRO A 88 8.73 -7.90 19.04
N PRO A 89 7.97 -6.80 19.19
CA PRO A 89 8.53 -5.44 19.22
C PRO A 89 9.51 -5.19 20.37
N GLY A 90 9.33 -5.90 21.49
CA GLY A 90 10.14 -5.76 22.70
C GLY A 90 11.44 -6.57 22.72
N ASP A 91 11.73 -7.36 21.67
CA ASP A 91 12.96 -8.11 21.59
C ASP A 91 14.19 -7.18 21.45
N PRO A 92 15.38 -7.59 21.92
CA PRO A 92 16.57 -6.74 22.01
C PRO A 92 17.26 -6.58 20.65
N TYR A 93 16.59 -5.91 19.71
CA TYR A 93 17.14 -5.63 18.39
C TYR A 93 18.13 -4.47 18.44
N LEU A 94 19.32 -4.68 17.88
CA LEU A 94 20.36 -3.65 17.79
C LEU A 94 19.92 -2.39 17.04
N HIS A 95 18.99 -2.52 16.09
CA HIS A 95 18.44 -1.36 15.37
C HIS A 95 17.66 -0.40 16.30
N ASN A 96 17.17 -0.91 17.44
CA ASN A 96 16.51 -0.12 18.48
C ASN A 96 17.49 0.55 19.46
N ASP A 97 18.81 0.29 19.35
CA ASP A 97 19.84 0.99 20.12
C ASP A 97 20.10 2.40 19.53
N ILE A 98 19.06 3.24 19.50
CA ILE A 98 19.06 4.57 18.86
C ILE A 98 20.18 5.47 19.40
N HIS A 99 20.47 5.35 20.70
CA HIS A 99 21.55 6.08 21.36
C HIS A 99 22.95 5.80 20.78
N LEU A 100 23.14 4.69 20.06
CA LEU A 100 24.40 4.31 19.41
C LEU A 100 24.44 4.65 17.91
N ARG A 101 23.34 5.14 17.34
CA ARG A 101 23.22 5.44 15.90
C ARG A 101 23.59 6.89 15.62
N ASP A 102 24.27 7.15 14.51
CA ASP A 102 24.49 8.51 14.01
C ASP A 102 23.43 8.87 12.97
N GLY A 103 22.94 10.10 13.04
CA GLY A 103 22.02 10.63 12.06
C GLY A 103 22.74 11.19 10.83
N PRO A 104 21.99 11.71 9.86
CA PRO A 104 22.56 12.44 8.73
C PRO A 104 23.46 13.60 9.22
N PRO A 105 24.65 13.82 8.62
CA PRO A 105 25.60 14.85 9.08
C PRO A 105 25.01 16.26 9.20
N ASP A 106 24.06 16.59 8.33
CA ASP A 106 23.44 17.92 8.24
C ASP A 106 22.04 17.98 8.89
N TRP A 107 21.71 17.03 9.78
CA TRP A 107 20.40 17.04 10.45
C TRP A 107 20.23 18.29 11.33
N PRO A 108 19.12 19.04 11.20
CA PRO A 108 18.86 20.19 12.07
C PRO A 108 18.85 19.79 13.56
N GLY A 109 19.72 20.40 14.36
CA GLY A 109 19.89 20.06 15.78
C GLY A 109 20.86 18.90 16.04
N GLY A 110 21.54 18.39 15.01
CA GLY A 110 22.57 17.36 15.13
C GLY A 110 22.02 15.98 15.50
N ASN A 111 22.93 15.09 15.89
CA ASN A 111 22.61 13.70 16.19
C ASN A 111 21.57 13.53 17.29
N ASP A 112 21.59 14.37 18.33
CA ASP A 112 20.65 14.22 19.44
C ASP A 112 19.21 14.54 19.02
N ALA A 113 19.01 15.57 18.19
CA ALA A 113 17.71 15.88 17.61
C ALA A 113 17.23 14.79 16.64
N TRP A 114 18.15 14.18 15.88
CA TRP A 114 17.80 13.06 15.00
C TRP A 114 17.40 11.81 15.79
N ARG A 115 18.17 11.46 16.84
CA ARG A 115 17.87 10.33 17.72
C ARG A 115 16.53 10.50 18.44
N ALA A 116 16.20 11.72 18.84
CA ALA A 116 14.95 12.02 19.55
C ALA A 116 13.70 11.73 18.72
N GLN A 117 13.77 11.76 17.38
CA GLN A 117 12.63 11.42 16.52
C GLN A 117 12.64 9.98 15.98
N GLU A 118 13.73 9.23 16.19
CA GLU A 118 13.84 7.87 15.65
C GLU A 118 12.99 6.88 16.46
N PRO A 119 12.05 6.16 15.81
CA PRO A 119 11.25 5.13 16.47
C PRO A 119 12.05 3.85 16.74
N ARG A 120 11.60 3.06 17.70
CA ARG A 120 12.08 1.67 17.90
C ARG A 120 11.28 0.69 17.06
N ASN A 121 11.59 0.62 15.77
CA ASN A 121 10.78 -0.12 14.77
C ASN A 121 11.54 -1.27 14.09
N ALA A 122 12.56 -1.84 14.73
CA ALA A 122 13.34 -2.95 14.17
C ALA A 122 12.45 -4.14 13.72
N HIS A 123 11.44 -4.49 14.52
CA HIS A 123 10.47 -5.53 14.19
C HIS A 123 9.75 -5.27 12.85
N SER A 124 9.38 -4.02 12.58
CA SER A 124 8.71 -3.61 11.35
C SER A 124 9.58 -3.80 10.12
N HIS A 125 10.89 -3.52 10.24
CA HIS A 125 11.87 -3.79 9.19
C HIS A 125 12.03 -5.30 8.91
N LEU A 126 12.09 -6.13 9.95
CA LEU A 126 12.22 -7.58 9.82
C LEU A 126 10.99 -8.19 9.13
N LEU A 127 9.79 -7.78 9.55
CA LEU A 127 8.53 -8.23 8.96
C LEU A 127 8.39 -7.76 7.51
N SER A 128 8.80 -6.53 7.21
CA SER A 128 8.80 -5.96 5.86
C SER A 128 9.65 -6.78 4.89
N ILE A 129 10.87 -7.14 5.29
CA ILE A 129 11.77 -8.00 4.48
C ILE A 129 11.19 -9.40 4.30
N LEU A 130 10.53 -9.95 5.34
CA LEU A 130 9.93 -11.28 5.29
C LEU A 130 8.75 -11.36 4.31
N ILE A 131 7.89 -10.34 4.28
CA ILE A 131 6.69 -10.31 3.44
C ILE A 131 7.03 -9.87 2.00
N GLY A 132 7.89 -8.86 1.87
CA GLY A 132 8.24 -8.23 0.60
C GLY A 132 7.46 -6.94 0.32
N ASN A 133 8.10 -6.04 -0.41
CA ASN A 133 7.60 -4.69 -0.68
C ASN A 133 7.05 -4.51 -2.11
N THR A 134 7.01 -5.56 -2.93
CA THR A 134 6.60 -5.48 -4.33
C THR A 134 5.66 -6.61 -4.71
N LEU A 135 4.62 -6.29 -5.48
CA LEU A 135 3.76 -7.25 -6.18
C LEU A 135 3.81 -6.97 -7.68
N ALA A 136 3.76 -8.02 -8.49
CA ALA A 136 3.52 -7.94 -9.93
C ALA A 136 2.30 -8.81 -10.25
N VAL A 137 1.23 -8.21 -10.76
CA VAL A 137 -0.04 -8.88 -10.99
C VAL A 137 -0.46 -8.71 -12.45
N PRO A 138 -0.79 -9.79 -13.18
CA PRO A 138 -1.24 -9.68 -14.55
C PRO A 138 -2.56 -8.90 -14.66
N VAL A 139 -2.69 -8.15 -15.75
CA VAL A 139 -3.93 -7.50 -16.17
C VAL A 139 -4.41 -8.21 -17.43
N VAL A 140 -5.65 -8.72 -17.40
CA VAL A 140 -6.28 -9.45 -18.51
C VAL A 140 -7.68 -8.89 -18.71
N ASP A 141 -7.99 -8.56 -19.97
CA ASP A 141 -9.25 -7.91 -20.37
C ASP A 141 -9.61 -6.66 -19.55
N GLY A 142 -8.60 -5.90 -19.13
CA GLY A 142 -8.72 -4.66 -18.36
C GLY A 142 -8.90 -4.85 -16.86
N GLU A 143 -8.83 -6.09 -16.37
CA GLU A 143 -9.07 -6.45 -14.97
C GLU A 143 -7.83 -7.08 -14.32
N LEU A 144 -7.73 -6.96 -13.00
CA LEU A 144 -6.75 -7.72 -12.21
C LEU A 144 -7.03 -9.22 -12.33
N ALA A 145 -6.05 -9.99 -12.80
CA ALA A 145 -6.14 -11.45 -12.90
C ALA A 145 -5.86 -12.11 -11.55
N ILE A 146 -6.77 -11.93 -10.59
CA ILE A 146 -6.70 -12.48 -9.23
C ILE A 146 -7.95 -13.31 -8.91
N GLY A 147 -7.83 -14.25 -7.97
CA GLY A 147 -8.92 -15.11 -7.52
C GLY A 147 -10.02 -14.36 -6.76
N THR A 148 -11.17 -15.01 -6.58
CA THR A 148 -12.36 -14.43 -5.94
C THR A 148 -12.10 -13.82 -4.55
N TRP A 149 -11.23 -14.46 -3.77
CA TRP A 149 -10.89 -14.06 -2.40
C TRP A 149 -9.53 -13.40 -2.29
N GLN A 150 -8.93 -12.98 -3.41
CA GLN A 150 -7.65 -12.28 -3.41
C GLN A 150 -7.88 -10.77 -3.46
N SER A 151 -7.36 -10.08 -2.45
CA SER A 151 -7.24 -8.63 -2.38
C SER A 151 -5.77 -8.24 -2.24
N LEU A 152 -5.38 -7.17 -2.93
CA LEU A 152 -4.07 -6.55 -2.78
C LEU A 152 -4.12 -5.64 -1.56
N MET A 153 -3.20 -5.83 -0.61
CA MET A 153 -3.17 -5.09 0.65
C MET A 153 -1.82 -4.43 0.88
N LEU A 154 -1.84 -3.20 1.38
CA LEU A 154 -0.71 -2.61 2.09
C LEU A 154 -0.71 -3.15 3.51
N VAL A 155 0.42 -3.69 3.95
CA VAL A 155 0.67 -4.10 5.33
C VAL A 155 1.49 -2.99 6.00
N GLU A 156 0.86 -2.22 6.86
CA GLU A 156 1.54 -1.30 7.77
C GLU A 156 2.14 -2.08 8.93
N LEU A 157 3.38 -1.76 9.30
CA LEU A 157 4.11 -2.45 10.36
C LEU A 157 4.66 -1.48 11.43
N ASP A 158 4.54 -0.18 11.23
CA ASP A 158 5.06 0.90 12.08
C ASP A 158 4.11 2.12 12.09
N GLY A 159 2.80 1.86 12.15
CA GLY A 159 1.75 2.87 12.12
C GLY A 159 1.49 3.54 13.47
N PRO A 160 0.77 4.68 13.52
CA PRO A 160 0.07 5.31 12.40
C PRO A 160 0.99 6.25 11.63
N ARG A 161 0.92 6.22 10.29
CA ARG A 161 1.77 7.02 9.41
C ARG A 161 0.99 7.41 8.16
N LYS A 162 1.49 8.43 7.46
CA LYS A 162 1.16 8.65 6.05
C LYS A 162 2.08 7.80 5.19
N ARG A 163 1.51 6.89 4.41
CA ARG A 163 2.24 5.97 3.53
C ARG A 163 1.94 6.24 2.07
N THR A 164 2.89 5.86 1.23
CA THR A 164 2.81 6.00 -0.21
C THR A 164 3.09 4.67 -0.90
N VAL A 165 2.27 4.34 -1.88
CA VAL A 165 2.38 3.11 -2.69
C VAL A 165 2.47 3.51 -4.15
N GLY A 166 3.54 3.09 -4.83
CA GLY A 166 3.70 3.26 -6.26
C GLY A 166 2.94 2.19 -7.02
N VAL A 167 2.18 2.58 -8.04
CA VAL A 167 1.44 1.67 -8.91
C VAL A 167 1.83 1.98 -10.35
N GLN A 168 2.51 1.04 -10.99
CA GLN A 168 2.90 1.14 -12.38
C GLN A 168 2.11 0.15 -13.23
N VAL A 169 1.31 0.66 -14.17
CA VAL A 169 0.57 -0.14 -15.14
C VAL A 169 1.35 -0.16 -16.45
N CYS A 170 1.66 -1.36 -16.95
CA CYS A 170 2.37 -1.57 -18.21
C CYS A 170 1.61 -2.57 -19.07
N GLY A 171 1.34 -2.23 -20.33
CA GLY A 171 0.65 -3.17 -21.20
C GLY A 171 0.21 -2.54 -22.51
N THR A 172 -0.80 -3.17 -23.12
CA THR A 172 -1.38 -2.74 -24.38
C THR A 172 -2.83 -2.31 -24.23
N ARG A 173 -3.26 -1.34 -25.03
CA ARG A 173 -4.68 -0.99 -25.22
C ARG A 173 -5.04 -0.96 -26.70
N SER A 174 -6.28 -1.33 -27.03
CA SER A 174 -6.80 -1.27 -28.39
C SER A 174 -7.22 0.15 -28.75
N GLY A 175 -6.70 0.71 -29.85
CA GLY A 175 -6.90 2.10 -30.29
C GLY A 175 -8.30 2.47 -30.81
N MET A 176 -9.36 1.81 -30.33
CA MET A 176 -10.75 2.10 -30.75
C MET A 176 -11.68 2.11 -29.52
N GLY A 177 -11.42 3.00 -28.58
CA GLY A 177 -12.28 3.27 -27.43
C GLY A 177 -11.94 4.64 -26.90
N ASP A 178 -12.93 5.54 -26.90
CA ASP A 178 -12.84 6.89 -26.36
C ASP A 178 -12.12 6.85 -25.00
N LYS A 179 -11.08 7.69 -24.80
CA LYS A 179 -10.48 7.84 -23.47
C LYS A 179 -11.61 8.18 -22.51
N PRO A 180 -11.86 7.43 -21.42
CA PRO A 180 -12.74 7.94 -20.39
C PRO A 180 -12.16 9.29 -19.94
N LYS A 181 -12.97 10.35 -20.07
CA LYS A 181 -12.55 11.72 -19.71
C LYS A 181 -11.94 11.68 -18.31
N ARG A 182 -10.73 12.23 -18.18
CA ARG A 182 -10.05 12.42 -16.89
C ARG A 182 -11.02 13.16 -15.97
N ILE A 183 -11.57 12.47 -14.96
CA ILE A 183 -12.34 13.13 -13.91
C ILE A 183 -11.30 13.73 -12.98
N ASP A 184 -11.15 15.05 -13.04
CA ASP A 184 -10.37 15.77 -12.04
C ASP A 184 -11.04 15.56 -10.69
N THR A 185 -10.36 14.86 -9.78
CA THR A 185 -10.83 14.62 -8.41
C THR A 185 -9.92 15.35 -7.43
N SER A 186 -9.69 16.64 -7.68
CA SER A 186 -9.31 17.57 -6.62
C SER A 186 -10.52 17.91 -5.74
N GLU A 187 -11.15 16.93 -5.10
CA GLU A 187 -12.15 17.18 -4.05
C GLU A 187 -12.35 15.93 -3.17
N SER A 188 -11.85 16.06 -1.93
CA SER A 188 -12.12 15.28 -0.72
C SER A 188 -12.50 13.81 -0.88
N SER A 189 -11.53 12.93 -0.61
CA SER A 189 -11.76 11.57 -0.12
C SER A 189 -12.47 11.62 1.24
N SER A 190 -13.79 11.85 1.22
CA SER A 190 -14.64 11.48 2.35
C SER A 190 -14.84 9.96 2.31
N ASN A 191 -14.35 9.34 3.37
CA ASN A 191 -14.30 7.90 3.58
C ASN A 191 -15.73 7.34 3.72
N ALA A 192 -16.36 6.95 2.61
CA ALA A 192 -17.72 6.40 2.57
C ALA A 192 -17.77 4.87 2.43
N ALA A 193 -16.66 4.17 2.68
CA ALA A 193 -16.57 2.71 2.63
C ALA A 193 -16.07 2.10 3.96
N SER A 194 -16.51 2.64 5.10
CA SER A 194 -16.25 2.04 6.43
C SER A 194 -17.51 1.87 7.30
N LYS A 195 -18.72 2.15 6.77
CA LYS A 195 -19.97 2.13 7.58
C LYS A 195 -20.81 0.85 7.55
N SER A 196 -20.34 -0.25 6.96
CA SER A 196 -21.11 -1.51 6.95
C SER A 196 -20.50 -2.66 7.77
N TYR A 197 -19.32 -2.49 8.37
CA TYR A 197 -18.68 -3.52 9.21
C TYR A 197 -18.44 -3.07 10.66
N GLN A 198 -19.41 -2.35 11.24
CA GLN A 198 -19.54 -2.22 12.69
C GLN A 198 -20.86 -2.84 13.12
N LYS A 199 -20.93 -4.17 13.22
CA LYS A 199 -21.97 -4.84 14.00
C LYS A 199 -21.40 -6.06 14.72
N LYS A 200 -21.25 -5.86 16.04
CA LYS A 200 -20.97 -6.83 17.11
C LYS A 200 -19.62 -7.55 17.03
N ALA A 201 -18.59 -6.86 17.51
CA ALA A 201 -17.55 -7.53 18.28
C ALA A 201 -18.23 -8.30 19.43
N SER A 202 -18.07 -9.62 19.44
CA SER A 202 -18.31 -10.41 20.65
C SER A 202 -17.11 -10.16 21.57
N PRO A 203 -17.29 -10.09 22.90
CA PRO A 203 -16.18 -9.79 23.80
C PRO A 203 -15.14 -10.91 23.67
N VAL A 204 -13.95 -10.56 23.18
CA VAL A 204 -12.77 -11.41 23.32
C VAL A 204 -12.44 -11.41 24.81
N SER A 205 -12.23 -12.62 25.34
CA SER A 205 -11.97 -12.90 26.76
C SER A 205 -10.97 -11.92 27.38
N ASP A 206 -11.36 -11.35 28.52
CA ASP A 206 -10.54 -10.53 29.41
C ASP A 206 -9.16 -11.19 29.63
N GLY A 207 -8.09 -10.61 29.07
CA GLY A 207 -6.73 -11.07 29.36
C GLY A 207 -5.61 -10.65 28.41
N TYR A 208 -5.91 -10.24 27.17
CA TYR A 208 -4.87 -9.79 26.23
C TYR A 208 -4.68 -8.26 26.31
N LYS A 209 -3.57 -7.82 26.91
CA LYS A 209 -3.07 -6.45 26.76
C LYS A 209 -2.25 -6.39 25.47
N ASP A 210 -2.55 -5.45 24.58
CA ASP A 210 -1.74 -5.27 23.38
C ASP A 210 -0.33 -4.83 23.82
N PRO A 211 0.75 -5.55 23.46
CA PRO A 211 2.10 -5.15 23.83
C PRO A 211 2.50 -3.78 23.24
N MET A 212 1.79 -3.28 22.23
CA MET A 212 1.99 -1.91 21.71
C MET A 212 1.37 -0.83 22.58
N ASP A 213 0.27 -1.11 23.29
CA ASP A 213 -0.35 -0.14 24.21
C ASP A 213 0.60 0.22 25.37
N ALA A 214 1.43 -0.74 25.80
CA ALA A 214 2.42 -0.56 26.85
C ALA A 214 3.68 0.23 26.41
N LEU A 215 3.88 0.43 25.10
CA LEU A 215 5.01 1.22 24.58
C LEU A 215 4.63 2.70 24.36
N CYS A 216 3.34 3.01 24.32
CA CYS A 216 2.83 4.38 24.15
C CYS A 216 2.80 5.19 25.46
N GLU A 217 2.76 4.55 26.64
CA GLU A 217 2.64 5.28 27.92
C GLU A 217 3.92 6.04 28.34
N ASP A 218 5.06 5.80 27.69
CA ASP A 218 6.37 6.41 28.02
C ASP A 218 6.92 7.34 26.92
N ASP A 219 6.15 7.69 25.88
CA ASP A 219 6.64 8.52 24.76
C ASP A 219 6.00 9.93 24.73
N PRO A 220 6.70 10.97 25.22
CA PRO A 220 6.21 12.35 25.18
C PRO A 220 6.24 13.00 23.78
N SER A 221 6.59 12.27 22.72
CA SER A 221 6.71 12.81 21.34
C SER A 221 5.47 12.59 20.44
N ALA A 222 4.43 11.90 20.93
CA ALA A 222 3.26 11.51 20.14
C ALA A 222 2.50 12.70 19.51
N ASP A 223 2.70 13.94 19.98
CA ASP A 223 2.04 15.14 19.47
C ASP A 223 2.80 15.90 18.36
N GLU A 224 4.05 15.52 18.01
CA GLU A 224 4.83 16.23 16.99
C GLU A 224 5.47 15.32 15.92
N CYS A 225 4.70 14.42 15.31
CA CYS A 225 5.13 13.80 14.04
C CYS A 225 5.07 14.82 12.89
N LYS A 226 6.14 15.61 12.71
CA LYS A 226 6.37 16.40 11.49
C LYS A 226 6.69 15.46 10.33
N VAL A 227 5.78 15.41 9.37
CA VAL A 227 5.91 14.74 8.09
C VAL A 227 7.11 15.31 7.33
N PHE A 228 8.08 14.46 6.97
CA PHE A 228 9.02 14.74 5.90
C PHE A 228 9.06 13.54 4.95
N ASP A 229 8.94 13.85 3.65
CA ASP A 229 8.76 12.95 2.50
C ASP A 229 9.92 11.99 2.22
#